data_AF-A0A1W2DIR6-F1
#
_entry.id   AF-A0A1W2DIR6-F1
#
_cell.length_a   1.000
_cell.length_b   1.000
_cell.length_c   1.000
_cell.angle_alpha   90.00
_cell.angle_beta   90.00
_cell.angle_gamma   90.00
#
_symmetry.space_group_name_H-M   'P 1'
#
loop_
_entity.id
_entity.type
_entity.pdbx_description
1 polymer ?
#
loop_
_entity_poly.entity_id
_entity_poly.type
_entity_poly.pdbx_seq_one_letter_code
_entity_poly.pdbx_strand_id
1 'polypeptide(L)'
;MGTRLSYEFNTYKLLDQDEEKLRADPNPFAVVALTVLMALKTKKLNDEDLKRVKIDLTRELIKRKLDRVKHEKIMAFLAYYVNFEKPEMMIKFEEEVRKLTGKTTPMGVKEILLERREREGIEKGIEKGRQVERAKALEEKKTIALNFKNKAVDLKIIAEATGLSIEEIESL
;
A
#
# COMPACT_ATOMS: atom_id res chain seq x y z
N MET A 1 -35.56 -5.55 -23.47
CA MET A 1 -35.10 -4.63 -22.41
C MET A 1 -33.58 -4.64 -22.40
N GLY A 2 -32.93 -3.48 -22.40
CA GLY A 2 -31.47 -3.41 -22.44
C GLY A 2 -30.96 -2.16 -21.73
N THR A 3 -29.92 -2.32 -20.91
CA THR A 3 -29.27 -1.24 -20.17
C THR A 3 -27.91 -0.97 -20.77
N ARG A 4 -27.58 0.30 -21.00
CA ARG A 4 -26.25 0.75 -21.43
C ARG A 4 -25.67 1.67 -20.36
N LEU A 5 -24.40 1.44 -20.03
CA LEU A 5 -23.61 2.27 -19.15
C LEU A 5 -22.43 2.83 -19.94
N SER A 6 -22.20 4.14 -19.86
CA SER A 6 -21.06 4.81 -20.49
C SER A 6 -20.31 5.63 -19.45
N TYR A 7 -18.99 5.48 -19.44
CA TYR A 7 -18.09 6.27 -18.61
C TYR A 7 -17.20 7.12 -19.51
N GLU A 8 -17.07 8.39 -19.16
CA GLU A 8 -16.09 9.30 -19.73
C GLU A 8 -15.14 9.75 -18.61
N PHE A 9 -13.84 9.71 -18.90
CA PHE A 9 -12.81 10.09 -17.96
C PHE A 9 -12.00 11.25 -18.52
N ASN A 10 -11.61 12.15 -17.63
CA ASN A 10 -10.70 13.23 -17.98
C ASN A 10 -9.37 12.66 -18.48
N THR A 11 -8.92 13.11 -19.64
CA THR A 11 -7.65 12.69 -20.23
C THR A 11 -6.58 13.73 -19.97
N TYR A 12 -5.42 13.30 -19.46
CA TYR A 12 -4.28 14.19 -19.18
C TYR A 12 -3.10 13.82 -20.08
N LYS A 13 -2.85 14.62 -21.14
CA LYS A 13 -1.79 14.35 -22.12
C LYS A 13 -0.46 14.89 -21.63
N LEU A 14 0.43 13.98 -21.21
CA LEU A 14 1.72 14.32 -20.59
C LEU A 14 2.72 14.97 -21.54
N LEU A 15 2.78 14.52 -22.80
CA LEU A 15 3.76 15.03 -23.79
C LEU A 15 3.62 16.52 -24.10
N ASP A 16 2.43 17.08 -23.91
CA ASP A 16 2.12 18.49 -24.19
C ASP A 16 2.30 19.37 -22.95
N GLN A 17 2.68 18.79 -21.80
CA GLN A 17 2.83 19.54 -20.56
C GLN A 17 4.15 20.30 -20.49
N ASP A 18 4.08 21.44 -19.81
CA ASP A 18 5.22 22.30 -19.56
C ASP A 18 5.99 21.84 -18.31
N GLU A 19 7.31 21.74 -18.44
CA GLU A 19 8.18 21.22 -17.39
C GLU A 19 8.29 22.18 -16.20
N GLU A 20 8.37 23.48 -16.46
CA GLU A 20 8.50 24.51 -15.42
C GLU A 20 7.21 24.63 -14.61
N LYS A 21 6.05 24.56 -15.29
CA LYS A 21 4.75 24.54 -14.62
C LYS A 21 4.62 23.34 -13.69
N LEU A 22 5.05 22.15 -14.12
CA LEU A 22 5.01 20.95 -13.28
C LEU A 22 5.98 21.02 -12.09
N ARG A 23 7.14 21.66 -12.24
CA ARG A 23 8.06 21.91 -11.12
C ARG A 23 7.46 22.89 -10.11
N ALA A 24 6.82 23.96 -10.58
CA ALA A 24 6.19 24.97 -9.74
C ALA A 24 4.91 24.48 -9.04
N ASP A 25 4.24 23.46 -9.58
CA ASP A 25 3.00 22.92 -9.03
C ASP A 25 3.25 22.21 -7.67
N PRO A 26 2.61 22.63 -6.57
CA PRO A 26 2.74 21.99 -5.28
C PRO A 26 2.15 20.56 -5.24
N ASN A 27 1.35 20.18 -6.23
CA ASN A 27 0.70 18.88 -6.29
C ASN A 27 1.75 17.74 -6.33
N PRO A 28 1.68 16.75 -5.44
CA PRO A 28 2.57 15.57 -5.48
C PRO A 28 2.56 14.84 -6.83
N PHE A 29 1.41 14.79 -7.51
CA PHE A 29 1.28 14.14 -8.81
C PHE A 29 2.01 14.89 -9.93
N ALA A 30 2.34 16.16 -9.75
CA ALA A 30 3.16 16.87 -10.73
C ALA A 30 4.59 16.33 -10.78
N VAL A 31 5.15 15.80 -9.68
CA VAL A 31 6.45 15.06 -9.71
C VAL A 31 6.31 13.76 -10.52
N VAL A 32 5.18 13.06 -10.36
CA VAL A 32 4.89 11.83 -11.12
C VAL A 32 4.80 12.15 -12.61
N ALA A 33 4.01 13.16 -12.98
CA ALA A 33 3.87 13.62 -14.36
C ALA A 33 5.22 14.09 -14.95
N LEU A 34 6.01 14.82 -14.16
CA LEU A 34 7.35 15.28 -14.53
C LEU A 34 8.31 14.09 -14.77
N THR A 35 8.29 13.09 -13.89
CA THR A 35 9.08 11.85 -14.06
C THR A 35 8.77 11.19 -15.39
N VAL A 36 7.48 11.01 -15.70
CA VAL A 36 7.04 10.38 -16.95
C VAL A 36 7.40 11.25 -18.15
N LEU A 37 7.18 12.57 -18.06
CA LEU A 37 7.50 13.52 -19.14
C LEU A 37 9.01 13.49 -19.46
N MET A 38 9.87 13.53 -18.44
CA MET A 38 11.32 13.44 -18.62
C MET A 38 11.68 12.12 -19.28
N ALA A 39 11.20 10.99 -18.75
CA ALA A 39 11.45 9.66 -19.33
C ALA A 39 11.02 9.55 -20.80
N LEU A 40 9.88 10.12 -21.16
CA LEU A 40 9.36 10.12 -22.54
C LEU A 40 10.16 11.02 -23.48
N LYS A 41 10.62 12.19 -23.02
CA LYS A 41 11.45 13.11 -23.81
C LYS A 41 12.84 12.54 -24.04
N THR A 42 13.39 11.82 -23.07
CA THR A 42 14.79 11.39 -23.07
C THR A 42 14.95 9.92 -23.47
N LYS A 43 14.24 9.46 -24.52
CA LYS A 43 14.02 8.06 -24.97
C LYS A 43 15.17 7.03 -24.85
N LYS A 44 16.43 7.43 -24.60
CA LYS A 44 17.58 6.58 -24.23
C LYS A 44 18.59 7.35 -23.36
N LEU A 45 18.27 7.61 -22.09
CA LEU A 45 19.30 8.06 -21.14
C LEU A 45 20.22 6.88 -20.84
N ASN A 46 21.52 7.14 -20.80
CA ASN A 46 22.42 6.24 -20.08
C ASN A 46 22.10 6.31 -18.57
N ASP A 47 22.56 5.32 -17.81
CA ASP A 47 22.22 5.25 -16.38
C ASP A 47 22.68 6.46 -15.56
N GLU A 48 23.78 7.12 -15.94
CA GLU A 48 24.28 8.30 -15.21
C GLU A 48 23.34 9.49 -15.38
N ASP A 49 22.85 9.71 -16.59
CA ASP A 49 21.88 10.77 -16.85
C ASP A 49 20.51 10.44 -16.24
N LEU A 50 20.09 9.16 -16.28
CA LEU A 50 18.88 8.71 -15.58
C LEU A 50 19.00 8.93 -14.07
N LYS A 51 20.18 8.67 -13.48
CA LYS A 51 20.43 8.91 -12.06
C LYS A 51 20.31 10.39 -11.73
N ARG A 52 20.91 11.27 -12.53
CA ARG A 52 20.81 12.73 -12.36
C ARG A 52 19.35 13.19 -12.37
N VAL A 53 18.56 12.72 -13.33
CA VAL A 53 17.13 13.02 -13.41
C VAL A 53 16.38 12.54 -12.17
N LYS A 54 16.59 11.28 -11.75
CA LYS A 54 15.94 10.74 -10.54
C LYS A 54 16.32 11.53 -9.27
N ILE A 55 17.56 11.98 -9.16
CA ILE A 55 18.02 12.80 -8.04
C ILE A 55 17.39 14.19 -8.06
N ASP A 56 17.30 14.83 -9.23
CA ASP A 56 16.61 16.12 -9.39
C ASP A 56 15.15 16.02 -8.93
N LEU A 57 14.43 15.01 -9.42
CA LEU A 57 13.05 14.73 -9.05
C LEU A 57 12.88 14.43 -7.55
N THR A 58 13.85 13.74 -6.95
CA THR A 58 13.85 13.48 -5.49
C THR A 58 13.99 14.77 -4.70
N ARG A 59 14.83 15.71 -5.14
CA ARG A 59 14.96 17.03 -4.50
C ARG A 59 13.65 17.82 -4.60
N GLU A 60 13.00 17.79 -5.75
CA GLU A 60 11.68 18.41 -5.94
C GLU A 60 10.62 17.80 -5.03
N LEU A 61 10.64 16.47 -4.85
CA LEU A 61 9.72 15.81 -3.92
C LEU A 61 9.94 16.24 -2.46
N ILE A 62 11.19 16.33 -2.02
CA ILE A 62 11.55 16.73 -0.64
C ILE A 62 11.10 18.16 -0.36
N LYS A 63 11.25 19.08 -1.32
CA LYS A 63 10.81 20.49 -1.19
C LYS A 63 9.31 20.62 -0.90
N ARG A 64 8.49 19.70 -1.40
CA ARG A 64 7.01 19.75 -1.31
C ARG A 64 6.45 19.32 0.04
N LYS A 65 7.28 18.90 1.02
CA LYS A 65 6.88 18.57 2.41
C LYS A 65 5.61 17.72 2.51
N LEU A 66 5.54 16.66 1.69
CA LEU A 66 4.39 15.77 1.64
C LEU A 66 4.24 14.95 2.92
N ASP A 67 3.04 14.41 3.15
CA ASP A 67 2.85 13.40 4.20
C ASP A 67 3.71 12.16 3.92
N ARG A 68 4.09 11.46 5.00
CA ARG A 68 5.01 10.32 4.96
C ARG A 68 4.56 9.25 3.97
N VAL A 69 3.28 8.90 3.95
CA VAL A 69 2.77 7.80 3.12
C VAL A 69 2.79 8.17 1.63
N LYS A 70 2.38 9.40 1.27
CA LYS A 70 2.47 9.87 -0.12
C LYS A 70 3.91 10.00 -0.58
N HIS A 71 4.79 10.53 0.27
CA HIS A 71 6.21 10.62 -0.02
C HIS A 71 6.81 9.23 -0.32
N GLU A 72 6.55 8.24 0.53
CA GLU A 72 7.02 6.86 0.33
C GLU A 72 6.51 6.26 -0.98
N LYS A 73 5.22 6.43 -1.31
CA LYS A 73 4.63 5.91 -2.55
C LYS A 73 5.21 6.56 -3.81
N ILE A 74 5.43 7.87 -3.80
CA ILE A 74 5.98 8.59 -4.96
C ILE A 74 7.47 8.29 -5.12
N MET A 75 8.23 8.16 -4.03
CA MET A 75 9.62 7.70 -4.08
C MET A 75 9.72 6.29 -4.67
N ALA A 76 8.84 5.37 -4.27
CA ALA A 76 8.79 4.03 -4.86
C ALA A 76 8.50 4.08 -6.36
N PHE A 77 7.55 4.93 -6.79
CA PHE A 77 7.27 5.13 -8.21
C PHE A 77 8.51 5.65 -8.95
N LEU A 78 9.13 6.74 -8.49
CA LEU A 78 10.29 7.36 -9.12
C LEU A 78 11.46 6.38 -9.28
N ALA A 79 11.68 5.53 -8.27
CA ALA A 79 12.77 4.58 -8.27
C ALA A 79 12.59 3.44 -9.29
N TYR A 80 11.37 2.90 -9.40
CA TYR A 80 11.09 1.67 -10.15
C TYR A 80 10.31 1.87 -11.45
N TYR A 81 9.85 3.09 -11.75
CA TYR A 81 9.12 3.38 -12.99
C TYR A 81 10.00 3.18 -14.24
N VAL A 82 11.25 3.63 -14.18
CA VAL A 82 12.28 3.37 -15.21
C VAL A 82 13.47 2.71 -14.52
N ASN A 83 13.81 1.49 -14.92
CA ASN A 83 14.94 0.76 -14.34
C ASN A 83 16.27 1.26 -14.90
N PHE A 84 17.30 1.20 -14.07
CA PHE A 84 18.68 1.31 -14.55
C PHE A 84 19.06 0.04 -15.33
N GLU A 85 19.91 0.18 -16.33
CA GLU A 85 20.49 -0.96 -17.05
C GLU A 85 21.46 -1.74 -16.14
N LYS A 86 22.25 -1.01 -15.32
CA LYS A 86 23.24 -1.55 -14.40
C LYS A 86 22.73 -1.58 -12.96
N PRO A 87 22.73 -2.74 -12.28
CA PRO A 87 22.30 -2.85 -10.89
C PRO A 87 23.07 -1.94 -9.93
N GLU A 88 24.36 -1.68 -10.20
CA GLU A 88 25.22 -0.84 -9.36
C GLU A 88 24.74 0.62 -9.31
N MET A 89 24.04 1.07 -10.35
CA MET A 89 23.52 2.42 -10.44
C MET A 89 22.35 2.66 -9.49
N MET A 90 21.58 1.62 -9.20
CA MET A 90 20.55 1.68 -8.16
C MET A 90 21.17 1.91 -6.78
N ILE A 91 22.28 1.22 -6.46
CA ILE A 91 22.98 1.37 -5.18
C ILE A 91 23.51 2.79 -5.04
N LYS A 92 24.17 3.33 -6.08
CA LYS A 92 24.65 4.72 -6.08
C LYS A 92 23.52 5.74 -5.93
N PHE A 93 22.38 5.48 -6.58
CA PHE A 93 21.19 6.32 -6.44
C PHE A 93 20.68 6.34 -5.00
N GLU A 94 20.53 5.17 -4.36
CA GLU A 94 20.08 5.06 -2.97
C GLU A 94 21.04 5.76 -1.99
N GLU A 95 22.35 5.63 -2.19
CA GLU A 95 23.35 6.35 -1.39
C GLU A 95 23.23 7.87 -1.51
N GLU A 96 22.96 8.39 -2.70
CA GLU A 96 22.82 9.83 -2.92
C GLU A 96 21.50 10.36 -2.33
N VAL A 97 20.40 9.61 -2.45
CA VAL A 97 19.13 9.92 -1.78
C VAL A 97 19.29 9.94 -0.26
N ARG A 98 20.06 9.00 0.31
CA ARG A 98 20.38 8.97 1.74
C ARG A 98 21.12 10.22 2.19
N LYS A 99 22.12 10.67 1.41
CA LYS A 99 22.86 11.93 1.70
C LYS A 99 21.94 13.15 1.65
N LEU A 100 21.01 13.19 0.70
CA LEU A 100 20.08 14.33 0.55
C LEU A 100 19.05 14.43 1.67
N THR A 101 18.62 13.31 2.24
CA THR A 101 17.55 13.28 3.25
C THR A 101 18.06 13.40 4.69
N GLY A 102 19.36 13.17 4.94
CA GLY A 102 20.01 13.42 6.24
C GLY A 102 19.49 12.60 7.43
N LYS A 103 18.58 11.63 7.22
CA LYS A 103 17.99 10.82 8.29
C LYS A 103 18.88 9.62 8.64
N THR A 104 19.04 9.35 9.94
CA THR A 104 19.77 8.20 10.52
C THR A 104 19.08 6.86 10.27
N THR A 105 17.81 6.85 9.89
CA THR A 105 17.14 5.71 9.26
C THR A 105 17.25 5.85 7.75
N PRO A 106 18.23 5.18 7.13
CA PRO A 106 18.40 5.21 5.69
C PRO A 106 17.60 4.03 5.18
N MET A 107 16.30 4.20 4.99
CA MET A 107 15.60 3.21 4.19
C MET A 107 15.68 3.68 2.76
N GLY A 108 16.55 3.01 2.00
CA GLY A 108 16.48 3.04 0.55
C GLY A 108 15.10 2.60 0.08
N VAL A 109 14.87 2.71 -1.21
CA VAL A 109 13.52 2.48 -1.75
C VAL A 109 13.11 1.03 -1.52
N LYS A 110 14.09 0.12 -1.57
CA LYS A 110 13.92 -1.29 -1.27
C LYS A 110 13.47 -1.54 0.17
N GLU A 111 14.10 -0.90 1.15
CA GLU A 111 13.77 -1.08 2.56
C GLU A 111 12.39 -0.50 2.88
N ILE A 112 12.01 0.64 2.30
CA ILE A 112 10.65 1.21 2.44
C ILE A 112 9.58 0.21 1.96
N LEU A 113 9.83 -0.44 0.82
CA LEU A 113 8.91 -1.44 0.28
C LEU A 113 8.88 -2.71 1.13
N LEU A 114 10.03 -3.14 1.66
CA LEU A 114 10.14 -4.33 2.50
C LEU A 114 9.43 -4.12 3.84
N GLU A 115 9.70 -3.01 4.53
CA GLU A 115 9.08 -2.66 5.82
C GLU A 115 7.55 -2.61 5.68
N ARG A 116 7.06 -2.04 4.58
CA ARG A 116 5.63 -1.99 4.30
C ARG A 116 5.03 -3.39 4.11
N ARG A 117 5.70 -4.27 3.35
CA ARG A 117 5.25 -5.65 3.15
C ARG A 117 5.24 -6.43 4.46
N GLU A 118 6.26 -6.26 5.30
CA GLU A 118 6.34 -6.87 6.62
C GLU A 118 5.20 -6.40 7.52
N ARG A 119 4.95 -5.09 7.58
CA ARG A 119 3.86 -4.51 8.37
C ARG A 119 2.49 -5.01 7.92
N GLU A 120 2.22 -4.97 6.61
CA GLU A 120 0.99 -5.52 6.02
C GLU A 120 0.86 -7.03 6.28
N GLY A 121 1.98 -7.77 6.30
CA GLY A 121 2.03 -9.19 6.63
C GLY A 121 1.65 -9.47 8.08
N ILE A 122 2.20 -8.69 9.03
CA ILE A 122 1.88 -8.78 10.46
C ILE A 122 0.41 -8.44 10.70
N GLU A 123 -0.11 -7.34 10.15
CA GLU A 123 -1.52 -6.96 10.29
C GLU A 123 -2.46 -8.05 9.78
N LYS A 124 -2.17 -8.61 8.59
CA LYS A 124 -2.93 -9.75 8.05
C LYS A 124 -2.83 -10.99 8.93
N GLY A 125 -1.67 -11.24 9.52
CA GLY A 125 -1.45 -12.34 10.46
C GLY A 125 -2.29 -12.19 11.73
N ILE A 126 -2.30 -11.00 12.33
CA ILE A 126 -3.09 -10.67 13.51
C ILE A 126 -4.59 -10.82 13.22
N GLU A 127 -5.07 -10.25 12.10
CA GLU A 127 -6.50 -10.33 11.76
C GLU A 127 -6.93 -11.78 11.49
N LYS A 128 -6.11 -12.57 10.79
CA LYS A 128 -6.37 -14.01 10.61
C LYS A 128 -6.38 -14.75 11.95
N GLY A 129 -5.43 -14.46 12.84
CA GLY A 129 -5.38 -15.06 14.18
C GLY A 129 -6.66 -14.79 14.97
N ARG A 130 -7.12 -13.52 14.97
CA ARG A 130 -8.36 -13.12 15.64
C ARG A 130 -9.60 -13.78 15.05
N GLN A 131 -9.64 -13.98 13.73
CA GLN A 131 -10.74 -14.69 13.08
C GLN A 131 -10.77 -16.18 13.46
N VAL A 132 -9.61 -16.84 13.48
CA VAL A 132 -9.49 -18.25 13.91
C VAL A 132 -9.89 -18.41 15.38
N GLU A 133 -9.44 -17.52 16.26
CA GLU A 133 -9.81 -17.54 17.68
C GLU A 133 -11.32 -17.37 17.87
N ARG A 134 -11.94 -16.41 17.16
CA ARG A 134 -13.40 -16.23 17.19
C ARG A 134 -14.15 -17.44 16.67
N ALA A 135 -13.67 -18.09 15.61
CA ALA A 135 -14.28 -19.29 15.07
C ALA A 135 -14.21 -20.45 16.07
N LYS A 136 -13.04 -20.67 16.68
CA LYS A 136 -12.86 -21.69 17.73
C LYS A 136 -13.74 -21.44 18.94
N ALA A 137 -13.79 -20.20 19.44
CA ALA A 137 -14.65 -19.83 20.57
C ALA A 137 -16.14 -20.07 20.26
N LEU A 138 -16.57 -19.81 19.02
CA LEU A 138 -17.94 -20.10 18.60
C LEU A 138 -18.22 -21.61 18.54
N GLU A 139 -17.26 -22.41 18.06
CA GLU A 139 -17.38 -23.86 17.99
C GLU A 139 -17.38 -24.52 19.38
N GLU A 140 -16.54 -24.04 20.30
CA GLU A 140 -16.57 -24.43 21.71
C GLU A 140 -17.92 -24.09 22.36
N LYS A 141 -18.47 -22.90 22.12
CA LYS A 141 -19.83 -22.56 22.59
C LYS A 141 -20.89 -23.51 22.05
N LYS A 142 -20.83 -23.88 20.77
CA LYS A 142 -21.75 -24.82 20.14
C LYS A 142 -21.64 -26.22 20.73
N THR A 143 -20.43 -26.72 20.97
CA THR A 143 -20.23 -28.04 21.61
C THR A 143 -20.73 -28.06 23.06
N ILE A 144 -20.52 -26.99 23.82
CA ILE A 144 -21.06 -26.84 25.18
C ILE A 144 -22.59 -26.84 25.15
N ALA A 145 -23.19 -26.06 24.24
CA ALA A 145 -24.65 -26.01 24.07
C ALA A 145 -25.24 -27.39 23.72
N LEU A 146 -24.61 -28.12 22.80
CA LEU A 146 -25.02 -29.47 22.40
C LEU A 146 -24.97 -30.45 23.59
N ASN A 147 -23.90 -30.38 24.40
CA ASN A 147 -23.76 -31.22 25.58
C ASN A 147 -24.84 -30.94 26.64
N PHE A 148 -25.23 -29.68 26.84
CA PHE A 148 -26.32 -29.34 27.75
C PHE A 148 -27.70 -29.73 27.20
N LYS A 149 -27.91 -29.58 25.88
CA LYS A 149 -29.12 -30.02 25.19
C LYS A 149 -29.33 -31.54 25.34
N ASN A 150 -28.27 -32.33 25.15
CA ASN A 150 -28.28 -33.78 25.35
C ASN A 150 -28.58 -34.21 26.79
N LYS A 151 -28.31 -33.34 27.77
CA LYS A 151 -28.66 -33.55 29.18
C LYS A 151 -30.06 -33.02 29.55
N ALA A 152 -30.86 -32.63 28.56
CA ALA A 152 -32.20 -32.07 28.73
C ALA A 152 -32.25 -30.82 29.63
N VAL A 153 -31.20 -29.99 29.59
CA VAL A 153 -31.20 -28.67 30.24
C VAL A 153 -32.10 -27.72 29.43
N ASP A 154 -32.82 -26.84 30.13
CA ASP A 154 -33.73 -25.86 29.49
C ASP A 154 -32.98 -24.95 28.50
N LEU A 155 -33.56 -24.76 27.32
CA LEU A 155 -32.97 -24.00 26.22
C LEU A 155 -32.66 -22.54 26.57
N LYS A 156 -33.46 -21.91 27.45
CA LYS A 156 -33.20 -20.54 27.91
C LYS A 156 -31.94 -20.46 28.78
N ILE A 157 -31.74 -21.46 29.64
CA ILE A 157 -30.54 -21.56 30.49
C ILE A 157 -29.29 -21.77 29.62
N ILE A 158 -29.38 -22.57 28.55
CA ILE A 158 -28.28 -22.80 27.61
C ILE A 158 -27.95 -21.53 26.82
N ALA A 159 -28.98 -20.80 26.36
CA ALA A 159 -28.82 -19.53 25.65
C ALA A 159 -28.12 -18.47 26.54
N GLU A 160 -28.54 -18.34 27.80
CA GLU A 160 -27.89 -17.44 28.77
C GLU A 160 -26.44 -17.84 29.06
N ALA A 161 -26.15 -19.14 29.20
CA ALA A 161 -24.81 -19.62 29.55
C ALA A 161 -23.79 -19.56 28.39
N THR A 162 -24.25 -19.76 27.15
CA THR A 162 -23.38 -19.83 25.96
C THR A 162 -23.37 -18.54 25.13
N GLY A 163 -24.41 -17.72 25.29
CA GLY A 163 -24.65 -16.52 24.49
C GLY A 163 -25.04 -16.82 23.03
N LEU A 164 -25.51 -18.04 22.75
CA LEU A 164 -26.12 -18.43 21.47
C LEU A 164 -27.63 -18.15 21.50
N SER A 165 -28.22 -17.92 20.34
CA SER A 165 -29.67 -17.78 20.22
C SER A 165 -30.37 -19.14 20.39
N ILE A 166 -31.64 -19.11 20.81
CA ILE A 166 -32.45 -20.33 20.97
C ILE A 166 -32.59 -21.07 19.63
N GLU A 167 -32.77 -20.34 18.52
CA GLU A 167 -32.84 -20.91 17.17
C GLU A 167 -31.54 -21.64 16.79
N GLU A 168 -30.38 -21.06 17.10
CA GLU A 168 -29.08 -21.72 16.89
C GLU A 168 -28.97 -23.00 17.72
N ILE A 169 -29.41 -22.98 18.98
CA ILE A 169 -29.35 -24.15 19.87
C ILE A 169 -30.33 -25.25 19.43
N GLU A 170 -31.52 -24.88 18.93
CA GLU A 170 -32.48 -25.84 18.36
C GLU A 170 -31.93 -26.53 17.11
N SER A 171 -31.16 -25.80 16.29
CA SER A 171 -30.55 -26.31 15.06
C SER A 171 -29.30 -27.19 15.25
N LEU A 172 -28.68 -27.17 16.44
CA LEU A 172 -27.54 -28.02 16.82
C LEU A 172 -27.95 -29.46 17.14
#